data_AF-A0A4R6ZWB9-F1
#
_entry.id   AF-A0A4R6ZWB9-F1
#
_cell.length_a   1.000
_cell.length_b   1.000
_cell.length_c   1.000
_cell.angle_alpha   90.00
_cell.angle_beta   90.00
_cell.angle_gamma   90.00
#
_symmetry.space_group_name_H-M   'P 1'
#
loop_
_entity.id
_entity.type
_entity.pdbx_description
1 polymer ?
#
loop_
_entity_poly.entity_id
_entity_poly.type
_entity_poly.pdbx_seq_one_letter_code
_entity_poly.pdbx_strand_id
1 'polypeptide(L)'
;MYIKRDGEGRIELVSREETPACSEYLPADSPELLAFLMEGEVGYGAARFQASDLAFVRVLEDVIEVLMDKGVISFTDLPPAAQEKVMERQSLRRRLNGLQLVSGSDEESGVI
;
A
#
# COMPACT_ATOMS: atom_id res chain seq x y z
N MET A 1 -3.88 -8.57 2.31
CA MET A 1 -4.41 -9.00 3.61
C MET A 1 -5.81 -9.53 3.38
N TYR A 2 -6.22 -10.53 4.13
CA TYR A 2 -7.60 -11.03 4.08
C TYR A 2 -8.44 -10.35 5.15
N ILE A 3 -9.70 -10.04 4.85
CA ILE A 3 -10.57 -9.32 5.77
C ILE A 3 -11.89 -10.06 6.02
N LYS A 4 -12.45 -9.82 7.20
CA LYS A 4 -13.85 -10.10 7.54
C LYS A 4 -14.60 -8.78 7.63
N ARG A 5 -15.79 -8.73 7.04
CA ARG A 5 -16.69 -7.58 7.19
C ARG A 5 -17.75 -7.83 8.27
N ASP A 6 -18.15 -6.77 8.98
CA ASP A 6 -19.29 -6.78 9.89
C ASP A 6 -20.63 -6.76 9.13
N GLY A 7 -21.75 -6.79 9.86
CA GLY A 7 -23.10 -6.72 9.27
C GLY A 7 -23.43 -5.39 8.58
N GLU A 8 -22.61 -4.35 8.75
CA GLU A 8 -22.72 -3.05 8.09
C GLU A 8 -21.73 -2.90 6.92
N GLY A 9 -20.96 -3.95 6.61
CA GLY A 9 -20.00 -3.99 5.52
C GLY A 9 -18.64 -3.36 5.84
N ARG A 10 -18.36 -2.99 7.09
CA ARG A 10 -17.05 -2.44 7.50
C ARG A 10 -16.07 -3.56 7.85
N ILE A 11 -14.78 -3.29 7.77
CA ILE A 11 -13.75 -4.23 8.23
C ILE A 11 -13.94 -4.47 9.74
N GLU A 12 -14.17 -5.72 10.12
CA GLU A 12 -14.25 -6.18 11.52
C GLU A 12 -12.93 -6.83 11.96
N LEU A 13 -12.27 -7.54 11.04
CA LEU A 13 -11.06 -8.30 11.32
C LEU A 13 -10.14 -8.37 10.10
N VAL A 14 -8.82 -8.36 10.34
CA VAL A 14 -7.79 -8.51 9.32
C VAL A 14 -6.92 -9.72 9.65
N SER A 15 -6.69 -10.57 8.66
CA SER A 15 -5.82 -11.75 8.70
C SER A 15 -4.74 -11.66 7.64
N ARG A 16 -3.56 -12.23 7.94
CA ARG A 16 -2.47 -12.37 6.96
C ARG A 16 -2.72 -13.52 5.99
N GLU A 17 -3.43 -14.55 6.45
CA GLU A 17 -3.76 -15.76 5.70
C GLU A 17 -5.26 -15.82 5.43
N GLU A 18 -5.63 -16.51 4.35
CA GLU A 18 -7.02 -16.77 4.04
C GLU A 18 -7.60 -17.71 5.11
N THR A 19 -8.74 -17.35 5.67
CA THR A 19 -9.46 -18.19 6.63
C THR A 19 -10.94 -18.24 6.27
N PRO A 20 -11.71 -19.21 6.77
CA PRO A 20 -13.16 -19.26 6.52
C PRO A 20 -13.90 -17.97 6.96
N ALA A 21 -13.32 -17.24 7.92
CA ALA A 21 -13.84 -15.97 8.39
C ALA A 21 -13.34 -14.77 7.57
N CYS A 22 -12.17 -14.88 6.93
CA CYS A 22 -11.53 -13.82 6.15
C CYS A 22 -11.16 -14.37 4.76
N SER A 23 -12.08 -14.25 3.81
CA SER A 23 -11.90 -14.73 2.43
C SER A 23 -11.78 -13.58 1.41
N GLU A 24 -12.16 -12.36 1.79
CA GLU A 24 -12.01 -11.20 0.92
C GLU A 24 -10.57 -10.67 0.99
N TYR A 25 -9.89 -10.62 -0.15
CA TYR A 25 -8.54 -10.05 -0.24
C TYR A 25 -8.61 -8.53 -0.46
N LEU A 26 -7.92 -7.78 0.40
CA LEU A 26 -7.57 -6.39 0.16
C LEU A 26 -6.05 -6.22 -0.05
N PRO A 27 -5.64 -5.42 -1.03
CA PRO A 27 -4.25 -4.97 -1.15
C PRO A 27 -3.77 -4.31 0.14
N ALA A 28 -2.49 -4.49 0.50
CA ALA A 28 -1.91 -3.94 1.73
C ALA A 28 -1.93 -2.40 1.77
N ASP A 29 -2.06 -1.77 0.61
CA ASP A 29 -2.19 -0.34 0.37
C ASP A 29 -3.64 0.13 0.17
N SER A 30 -4.63 -0.74 0.40
CA SER A 30 -6.03 -0.35 0.37
C SER A 30 -6.30 0.76 1.40
N PRO A 31 -6.89 1.91 0.98
CA PRO A 31 -7.21 3.00 1.91
C PRO A 31 -8.12 2.57 3.05
N GLU A 32 -9.05 1.64 2.77
CA GLU A 32 -9.98 1.10 3.77
C GLU A 32 -9.24 0.26 4.82
N LEU A 33 -8.30 -0.58 4.39
CA LEU A 33 -7.48 -1.40 5.28
C LEU A 33 -6.57 -0.54 6.16
N LEU A 34 -5.97 0.49 5.59
CA LEU A 34 -5.13 1.45 6.32
C LEU A 34 -5.95 2.21 7.36
N ALA A 35 -7.17 2.64 7.02
CA ALA A 35 -8.05 3.30 7.97
C ALA A 35 -8.39 2.40 9.17
N PHE A 36 -8.75 1.14 8.94
CA PHE A 36 -9.04 0.16 10.00
C PHE A 36 -7.83 -0.06 10.93
N LEU A 37 -6.63 -0.19 10.36
CA LEU A 37 -5.40 -0.39 11.16
C LEU A 37 -5.01 0.84 11.99
N MET A 38 -5.40 2.05 11.55
CA MET A 38 -5.11 3.32 12.24
C MET A 38 -6.18 3.73 13.26
N GLU A 39 -7.39 3.14 13.19
CA GLU A 39 -8.54 3.43 14.06
C GLU A 39 -8.27 3.14 15.55
N GLY A 40 -7.26 2.32 15.86
CA GLY A 40 -6.84 2.01 17.24
C GLY A 40 -6.09 3.13 17.98
N GLU A 41 -5.61 4.19 17.30
CA GLU A 41 -4.69 5.16 17.93
C GLU A 41 -5.19 6.62 18.01
N VAL A 42 -6.07 7.12 17.12
CA VAL A 42 -6.50 8.55 17.16
C VAL A 42 -7.90 8.71 16.56
N GLY A 43 -8.76 9.51 17.23
CA GLY A 43 -10.18 9.69 16.90
C GLY A 43 -10.52 9.79 15.40
N TYR A 44 -11.61 9.11 15.03
CA TYR A 44 -12.18 8.87 13.69
C TYR A 44 -11.92 9.91 12.58
N GLY A 45 -11.88 11.21 12.88
CA GLY A 45 -11.62 12.26 11.88
C GLY A 45 -10.15 12.34 11.43
N ALA A 46 -9.20 12.21 12.36
CA ALA A 46 -7.77 12.36 12.07
C ALA A 46 -7.23 11.12 11.35
N ALA A 47 -7.63 9.92 11.78
CA ALA A 47 -7.25 8.67 11.12
C ALA A 47 -7.77 8.60 9.68
N ARG A 48 -9.02 9.02 9.43
CA ARG A 48 -9.60 9.04 8.07
C ARG A 48 -8.91 10.06 7.15
N PHE A 49 -8.49 11.21 7.69
CA PHE A 49 -7.73 12.20 6.95
C PHE A 49 -6.33 11.67 6.59
N GLN A 50 -5.62 11.07 7.55
CA GLN A 50 -4.29 10.48 7.31
C GLN A 50 -4.34 9.32 6.31
N ALA A 51 -5.37 8.46 6.37
CA ALA A 51 -5.57 7.40 5.39
C ALA A 51 -5.83 7.96 3.98
N SER A 52 -6.63 9.02 3.88
CA SER A 52 -6.86 9.72 2.62
C SER A 52 -5.58 10.33 2.05
N ASP A 53 -4.77 10.97 2.89
CA ASP A 53 -3.48 11.53 2.48
C ASP A 53 -2.51 10.45 2.01
N LEU A 54 -2.47 9.30 2.71
CA LEU A 54 -1.61 8.17 2.33
C LEU A 54 -2.02 7.56 0.98
N ALA A 55 -3.32 7.45 0.72
CA ALA A 55 -3.84 7.04 -0.58
C ALA A 55 -3.49 8.05 -1.68
N PHE A 56 -3.65 9.35 -1.38
CA PHE A 56 -3.40 10.42 -2.34
C PHE A 56 -1.92 10.54 -2.72
N VAL A 57 -1.00 10.34 -1.78
CA VAL A 57 0.46 10.32 -2.06
C VAL A 57 0.82 9.27 -3.11
N ARG A 58 0.14 8.11 -3.12
CA ARG A 58 0.38 7.06 -4.11
C ARG A 58 -0.13 7.44 -5.51
N VAL A 59 -1.31 8.03 -5.58
CA VAL A 59 -1.84 8.58 -6.83
C VAL A 59 -0.91 9.67 -7.38
N LEU A 60 -0.37 10.53 -6.51
CA LEU A 60 0.58 11.55 -6.90
C LEU A 60 1.88 10.96 -7.46
N GLU A 61 2.39 9.88 -6.85
CA GLU A 61 3.56 9.15 -7.35
C GLU A 61 3.32 8.60 -8.77
N ASP A 62 2.17 7.95 -9.00
CA ASP A 62 1.80 7.42 -10.32
C ASP A 62 1.66 8.54 -11.37
N VAL A 63 1.08 9.68 -10.98
CA VAL A 63 0.97 10.85 -11.87
C VAL A 63 2.35 11.40 -12.21
N ILE A 64 3.27 11.50 -11.24
CA ILE A 64 4.64 11.94 -11.49
C ILE A 64 5.36 10.97 -12.44
N GLU A 65 5.22 9.66 -12.24
CA GLU A 65 5.76 8.64 -13.15
C GLU A 65 5.19 8.78 -14.57
N VAL A 66 3.86 8.90 -14.72
CA VAL A 66 3.21 9.08 -16.03
C VAL A 66 3.69 10.36 -16.73
N LEU A 67 3.88 11.46 -16.00
CA LEU A 67 4.35 12.71 -16.57
C LEU A 67 5.82 12.64 -17.00
N MET A 68 6.66 11.93 -16.23
CA MET A 68 8.05 11.67 -16.60
C MET A 68 8.16 10.75 -17.82
N ASP A 69 7.37 9.67 -17.87
CA ASP A 69 7.36 8.72 -18.98
C ASP A 69 6.90 9.37 -20.29
N LYS A 70 5.97 10.33 -20.20
CA LYS A 70 5.54 11.14 -21.35
C LYS A 70 6.50 12.28 -21.70
N GLY A 71 7.57 12.47 -20.93
CA GLY A 71 8.54 13.55 -21.12
C GLY A 71 7.98 14.95 -20.87
N VAL A 72 6.89 15.07 -20.12
CA VAL A 72 6.25 16.36 -19.80
C VAL A 72 7.06 17.10 -18.74
N ILE A 73 7.62 16.36 -17.77
CA ILE A 73 8.55 16.86 -16.76
C ILE A 73 9.74 15.92 -16.65
N SER A 74 10.89 16.44 -16.25
CA SER A 74 12.06 15.65 -15.83
C SER A 74 12.14 15.61 -14.30
N PHE A 75 12.80 14.59 -13.75
CA PHE A 75 13.03 14.49 -12.29
C PHE A 75 13.71 15.74 -11.71
N THR A 76 14.61 16.35 -12.47
CA THR A 76 15.34 17.58 -12.10
C THR A 76 14.48 18.83 -12.09
N ASP A 77 13.28 18.79 -12.67
CA ASP A 77 12.35 19.93 -12.69
C ASP A 77 11.60 20.05 -11.35
N LEU A 78 11.62 18.99 -10.53
CA LEU A 78 11.04 18.99 -9.19
C LEU A 78 11.95 19.77 -8.22
N PRO A 79 11.38 20.48 -7.22
CA PRO A 79 12.17 21.08 -6.15
C PRO A 79 13.03 20.04 -5.41
N PRO A 80 14.21 20.39 -4.85
CA PRO A 80 15.09 19.43 -4.17
C PRO A 80 14.39 18.60 -3.08
N ALA A 81 13.51 19.22 -2.29
CA ALA A 81 12.74 18.52 -1.26
C ALA A 81 11.73 17.51 -1.83
N ALA A 82 11.19 17.76 -3.03
CA ALA A 82 10.31 16.82 -3.71
C ALA A 82 11.09 15.67 -4.34
N GLN A 83 12.28 15.95 -4.89
CA GLN A 83 13.20 14.92 -5.42
C GLN A 83 13.57 13.90 -4.34
N GLU A 84 13.97 14.38 -3.16
CA GLU A 84 14.32 13.53 -2.01
C GLU A 84 13.15 12.62 -1.62
N LYS A 85 11.95 13.18 -1.47
CA LYS A 85 10.74 12.42 -1.12
C LYS A 85 10.36 11.36 -2.16
N VAL A 86 10.45 11.70 -3.44
CA VAL A 86 10.19 10.74 -4.53
C VAL A 86 11.20 9.58 -4.49
N MET A 87 12.48 9.89 -4.28
CA MET A 87 13.54 8.88 -4.17
C MET A 87 13.36 7.97 -2.95
N GLU A 88 13.10 8.54 -1.76
CA GLU A 88 12.82 7.78 -0.55
C GLU A 88 11.63 6.84 -0.76
N ARG A 89 10.53 7.35 -1.32
CA ARG A 89 9.31 6.58 -1.54
C ARG A 89 9.53 5.41 -2.51
N GLN A 90 10.19 5.67 -3.65
CA GLN A 90 10.52 4.62 -4.61
C GLN A 90 11.47 3.57 -4.00
N SER A 91 12.41 3.98 -3.16
CA SER A 91 13.32 3.06 -2.48
C SER A 91 12.58 2.13 -1.50
N LEU A 92 11.63 2.65 -0.72
CA LEU A 92 10.78 1.85 0.16
C LEU A 92 9.93 0.87 -0.65
N ARG A 93 9.35 1.31 -1.77
CA ARG A 93 8.54 0.47 -2.66
C ARG A 93 9.35 -0.70 -3.23
N ARG A 94 10.58 -0.43 -3.71
CA ARG A 94 11.48 -1.48 -4.22
C ARG A 94 11.85 -2.49 -3.14
N ARG A 95 12.11 -2.05 -1.91
CA ARG A 95 12.43 -2.94 -0.78
C ARG A 95 11.25 -3.84 -0.40
N LEU A 96 10.05 -3.28 -0.34
CA LEU A 96 8.83 -4.03 0.00
C LEU A 96 8.42 -5.01 -1.12
N ASN A 97 8.47 -4.59 -2.38
CA ASN A 97 8.20 -5.48 -3.51
C ASN A 97 9.30 -6.55 -3.68
N GLY A 98 10.56 -6.22 -3.41
CA GLY A 98 11.67 -7.17 -3.43
C GLY A 98 11.56 -8.26 -2.36
N LEU A 99 11.06 -7.92 -1.16
CA LEU A 99 10.75 -8.90 -0.12
C LEU A 99 9.62 -9.84 -0.52
N GLN A 100 8.61 -9.33 -1.23
CA GLN A 100 7.47 -10.12 -1.68
C GLN A 100 7.81 -11.12 -2.80
N LEU A 101 8.86 -10.86 -3.58
CA LEU A 101 9.36 -11.79 -4.61
C LEU A 101 10.20 -12.93 -4.01
N VAL A 102 10.93 -12.70 -2.92
CA VAL A 102 11.75 -13.75 -2.28
C VAL A 102 10.89 -14.75 -1.51
N SER A 103 9.77 -14.33 -0.92
CA SER A 103 8.85 -15.22 -0.20
C SER A 103 7.97 -16.12 -1.08
N GLY A 104 8.08 -16.05 -2.41
CA GLY A 104 7.31 -16.87 -3.36
C GLY A 104 8.12 -17.96 -4.08
N SER A 105 9.34 -18.26 -3.64
CA SER A 105 10.30 -19.08 -4.41
C SER A 105 10.73 -20.41 -3.78
N ASP A 106 10.08 -20.90 -2.73
CA ASP A 106 10.49 -22.13 -2.01
C ASP A 106 9.41 -23.24 -1.99
N GLU A 107 8.70 -23.47 -3.10
CA GLU A 107 7.90 -24.71 -3.28
C GLU A 107 8.04 -25.28 -4.71
N GLU A 108 9.24 -25.66 -5.15
CA GLU A 108 9.38 -26.74 -6.15
C GLU A 108 10.79 -27.35 -6.19
N SER A 109 10.99 -28.43 -5.42
CA SER A 109 11.89 -29.55 -5.77
C SER A 109 11.59 -30.65 -4.75
N GLY A 110 10.79 -31.66 -5.06
CA GLY A 110 11.07 -32.62 -6.12
C GLY A 110 11.59 -33.88 -5.45
N VAL A 111 10.64 -34.73 -5.02
CA VAL A 111 10.87 -36.06 -4.45
C VAL A 111 11.72 -36.90 -5.42
N ILE A 112 12.80 -37.50 -4.91
CA ILE A 112 13.38 -38.74 -5.46
C ILE A 112 13.53 -39.72 -4.30
#